data_AF-A0A926VYC9-F1
#
_entry.id   AF-A0A926VYC9-F1
#
_cell.length_a   1.000
_cell.length_b   1.000
_cell.length_c   1.000
_cell.angle_alpha   90.00
_cell.angle_beta   90.00
_cell.angle_gamma   90.00
#
_symmetry.space_group_name_H-M   'P 1'
#
loop_
_entity.id
_entity.type
_entity.pdbx_description
1 polymer ?
#
loop_
_entity_poly.entity_id
_entity_poly.type
_entity_poly.pdbx_seq_one_letter_code
_entity_poly.pdbx_strand_id
1 'polypeptide(L)'
;MANTDLVTYYGQTEKIDQLVEKHGAYLEQLDRKTKLLLRTTLSQYVFMQRICTPDNYLVTEALKDGDFERFLCDGIPEVLINLCSELNGLTVDDAETILEALQYQLRWGNARLLTIQ
;
A
#
# COMPACT_ATOMS: atom_id res chain seq x y z
N MET A 1 6.64 3.43 -30.52
CA MET A 1 5.75 2.67 -29.61
C MET A 1 6.27 2.96 -28.22
N ALA A 2 5.51 3.69 -27.40
CA ALA A 2 5.96 4.08 -26.06
C ALA A 2 5.90 2.85 -25.16
N ASN A 3 7.06 2.47 -24.63
CA ASN A 3 7.21 1.34 -23.73
C ASN A 3 6.39 1.62 -22.46
N THR A 4 5.30 0.88 -22.27
CA THR A 4 4.43 0.95 -21.09
C THR A 4 4.92 -0.03 -20.02
N ASP A 5 6.24 -0.12 -19.86
CA ASP A 5 6.88 -0.85 -18.76
C ASP A 5 6.71 -0.02 -17.48
N LEU A 6 5.51 -0.10 -16.90
CA LEU A 6 5.19 0.49 -15.61
C LEU A 6 5.11 -0.59 -14.55
N VAL A 7 6.19 -1.34 -14.40
CA VAL A 7 6.30 -2.25 -13.27
C VAL A 7 7.62 -1.93 -12.58
N THR A 8 7.55 -1.14 -11.52
CA THR A 8 8.65 -1.05 -10.55
C THR A 8 8.22 -1.77 -9.28
N TYR A 9 7.96 -3.07 -9.41
CA TYR A 9 8.24 -3.96 -8.29
C TYR A 9 9.70 -4.41 -8.45
N TYR A 10 10.61 -3.93 -7.59
CA TYR A 10 12.05 -4.27 -7.64
C TYR A 10 12.34 -5.73 -7.25
N GLY A 11 11.33 -6.44 -6.72
CA GLY A 11 11.32 -7.88 -6.52
C GLY A 11 9.91 -8.44 -6.64
N GLN A 12 9.78 -9.70 -7.08
CA GLN A 12 8.52 -10.42 -7.15
C GLN A 12 8.53 -11.52 -6.10
N THR A 13 7.77 -11.30 -5.02
CA THR A 13 7.58 -12.28 -3.95
C THR A 13 6.15 -12.82 -3.99
N GLU A 14 5.93 -13.98 -3.34
CA GLU A 14 4.60 -14.59 -3.28
C GLU A 14 3.54 -13.62 -2.73
N LYS A 15 3.92 -12.74 -1.80
CA LYS A 15 3.04 -11.69 -1.26
C LYS A 15 2.70 -10.61 -2.28
N ILE A 16 3.67 -10.18 -3.09
CA ILE A 16 3.43 -9.22 -4.17
C ILE A 16 2.56 -9.86 -5.25
N ASP A 17 2.76 -11.13 -5.57
CA ASP A 17 1.93 -11.86 -6.53
C ASP A 17 0.48 -11.97 -6.08
N GLN A 18 0.24 -12.34 -4.81
CA GLN A 18 -1.10 -12.39 -4.22
C GLN A 18 -1.78 -11.01 -4.23
N LEU A 19 -1.02 -9.95 -3.94
CA LEU A 19 -1.50 -8.57 -3.99
C LEU A 19 -1.93 -8.18 -5.41
N VAL A 20 -1.11 -8.51 -6.41
CA VAL A 20 -1.36 -8.22 -7.82
C VAL A 20 -2.55 -9.01 -8.35
N GLU A 21 -2.66 -10.30 -8.02
CA GLU A 21 -3.78 -11.15 -8.45
C GLU A 21 -5.11 -10.59 -7.96
N LYS A 22 -5.15 -10.09 -6.72
CA LYS A 22 -6.39 -9.65 -6.07
C LYS A 22 -6.78 -8.20 -6.37
N HIS A 23 -5.80 -7.30 -6.41
CA HIS A 23 -6.05 -5.85 -6.54
C HIS A 23 -5.64 -5.28 -7.89
N GLY A 24 -5.09 -6.11 -8.75
CA GLY A 24 -4.55 -5.73 -10.05
C GLY A 24 -3.10 -5.25 -9.96
N ALA A 25 -2.40 -5.32 -11.10
CA ALA A 25 -0.97 -5.01 -11.18
C ALA A 25 -0.64 -3.57 -10.74
N TYR A 26 -1.60 -2.66 -10.92
CA TYR A 26 -1.51 -1.24 -10.56
C TYR A 26 -2.37 -0.89 -9.35
N LEU A 27 -2.78 -1.91 -8.58
CA LEU A 27 -3.77 -1.76 -7.51
C LEU A 27 -5.02 -1.03 -8.00
N GLU A 28 -5.43 -1.23 -9.26
CA GLU A 28 -6.55 -0.54 -9.90
C GLU A 28 -7.88 -0.72 -9.17
N GLN A 29 -8.02 -1.80 -8.41
CA GLN A 29 -9.20 -2.02 -7.57
C GLN A 29 -9.22 -1.17 -6.30
N LEU A 30 -8.12 -0.47 -5.99
CA LEU A 30 -8.06 0.47 -4.87
C LEU A 30 -8.33 1.90 -5.36
N ASP A 31 -9.27 2.56 -4.72
CA ASP A 31 -9.53 3.98 -4.95
C ASP A 31 -8.37 4.85 -4.46
N ARG A 32 -8.40 6.15 -4.82
CA ARG A 32 -7.32 7.08 -4.46
C ARG A 32 -7.18 7.24 -2.94
N LYS A 33 -8.29 7.26 -2.20
CA LYS A 33 -8.29 7.39 -0.74
C LYS A 33 -7.57 6.21 -0.10
N THR A 34 -7.94 5.00 -0.47
CA THR A 34 -7.33 3.75 0.02
C THR A 34 -5.85 3.68 -0.32
N LYS A 35 -5.45 4.06 -1.54
CA LYS A 35 -4.03 4.13 -1.93
C LYS A 35 -3.22 5.10 -1.07
N LEU A 36 -3.78 6.26 -0.73
CA LEU A 36 -3.11 7.23 0.15
C LEU A 36 -2.94 6.68 1.56
N LEU A 37 -4.00 6.10 2.13
CA LEU A 37 -3.98 5.54 3.47
C LEU A 37 -3.02 4.35 3.57
N LEU A 38 -3.02 3.47 2.55
CA LEU A 38 -2.09 2.36 2.46
C LEU A 38 -0.64 2.84 2.38
N ARG A 39 -0.36 3.88 1.58
CA ARG A 39 0.98 4.47 1.49
C ARG A 39 1.45 5.02 2.83
N THR A 40 0.59 5.72 3.57
CA THR A 40 0.92 6.20 4.92
C THR A 40 1.20 5.03 5.86
N THR A 41 0.33 4.02 5.86
CA THR A 41 0.45 2.81 6.70
C THR A 41 1.77 2.08 6.44
N LEU A 42 2.11 1.83 5.18
CA LEU A 42 3.36 1.14 4.82
C LEU A 42 4.59 1.97 5.13
N SER A 43 4.52 3.31 5.03
CA SER A 43 5.63 4.18 5.43
C SER A 43 5.92 4.08 6.93
N GLN A 44 4.86 4.03 7.74
CA GLN A 44 4.97 3.82 9.18
C GLN A 44 5.49 2.43 9.53
N TYR A 45 4.98 1.39 8.85
CA TYR A 45 5.48 0.02 8.97
C TYR A 45 7.00 -0.07 8.75
N VAL A 46 7.49 0.44 7.62
CA VAL A 46 8.93 0.43 7.28
C VAL A 46 9.74 1.18 8.33
N PHE A 47 9.28 2.36 8.76
CA PHE A 47 9.96 3.15 9.78
C PHE A 47 10.09 2.39 11.10
N MET A 48 8.98 1.81 11.58
CA MET A 48 8.95 1.09 12.85
C MET A 48 9.78 -0.20 12.81
N GLN A 49 9.69 -0.97 11.72
CA GLN A 49 10.51 -2.16 11.49
C GLN A 49 12.01 -1.83 11.48
N ARG A 50 12.43 -0.74 10.83
CA ARG A 50 13.87 -0.39 10.74
C ARG A 50 14.42 0.27 12.00
N ILE A 51 13.62 1.06 12.72
CA ILE A 51 14.15 1.98 13.74
C ILE A 51 13.75 1.61 15.17
N CYS A 52 12.56 1.02 15.36
CA CYS A 52 11.98 0.86 16.69
C CYS A 52 11.87 -0.59 17.14
N THR A 53 11.28 -1.45 16.29
CA THR A 53 10.92 -2.82 16.66
C THR A 53 11.16 -3.79 15.50
N PRO A 54 12.43 -4.17 15.25
CA PRO A 54 12.76 -5.11 14.18
C PRO A 54 12.04 -6.45 14.37
N ASP A 55 11.52 -6.97 13.26
CA ASP A 55 10.95 -8.31 13.08
C ASP A 55 9.67 -8.64 13.89
N ASN A 56 9.14 -7.69 14.66
CA ASN A 56 7.93 -7.91 15.48
C ASN A 56 6.81 -6.89 15.23
N TYR A 57 7.00 -5.91 14.36
CA TYR A 57 5.96 -4.93 14.05
C TYR A 57 5.15 -5.37 12.84
N LEU A 58 3.82 -5.37 12.95
CA LEU A 58 2.90 -5.82 11.90
C LEU A 58 2.32 -4.64 11.11
N VAL A 59 1.92 -4.88 9.86
CA VAL A 59 1.23 -3.86 9.03
C VAL A 59 -0.09 -3.44 9.67
N THR A 60 -0.79 -4.37 10.32
CA THR A 60 -2.02 -4.06 11.08
C THR A 60 -1.76 -3.19 12.32
N GLU A 61 -0.57 -3.25 12.92
CA GLU A 61 -0.20 -2.34 14.01
C GLU A 61 0.10 -0.94 13.47
N ALA A 62 0.82 -0.86 12.34
CA ALA A 62 1.02 0.39 11.62
C ALA A 62 -0.30 1.09 11.25
N LEU A 63 -1.32 0.32 10.85
CA LEU A 63 -2.65 0.86 10.55
C LEU A 63 -3.31 1.47 11.80
N LYS A 64 -3.23 0.80 12.95
CA LYS A 64 -3.81 1.27 14.22
C LYS A 64 -3.07 2.49 14.74
N ASP A 65 -1.75 2.44 14.72
CA ASP A 65 -0.90 3.51 15.22
C ASP A 65 -0.96 4.78 14.33
N GLY A 66 -1.39 4.64 13.08
CA GLY A 66 -1.67 5.78 12.20
C GLY A 66 -2.87 6.62 12.64
N ASP A 67 -3.70 6.11 13.57
CA ASP A 67 -4.85 6.79 14.19
C ASP A 67 -5.74 7.53 13.18
N PHE A 68 -5.98 6.85 12.03
CA PHE A 68 -6.69 7.40 10.88
C PHE A 68 -8.10 7.90 11.20
N GLU A 69 -8.75 7.30 12.20
CA GLU A 69 -10.09 7.66 12.66
C GLU A 69 -10.17 9.10 13.18
N ARG A 70 -9.07 9.69 13.68
CA ARG A 70 -9.08 11.09 14.13
C ARG A 70 -9.27 12.10 13.01
N PHE A 71 -8.98 11.71 11.77
CA PHE A 71 -9.00 12.62 10.63
C PHE A 71 -9.87 12.14 9.46
N LEU A 72 -10.38 10.92 9.53
CA LEU A 72 -11.39 10.39 8.61
C LEU A 72 -12.79 10.55 9.21
N CYS A 73 -13.64 11.34 8.57
CA CYS A 73 -15.05 11.50 9.00
C CYS A 73 -15.86 10.19 8.91
N ASP A 74 -15.48 9.30 7.98
CA ASP A 74 -16.23 8.08 7.66
C ASP A 74 -15.55 6.80 8.19
N GLY A 75 -14.56 6.94 9.06
CA GLY A 75 -13.75 5.82 9.54
C GLY A 75 -12.78 5.24 8.50
N ILE A 76 -12.11 4.15 8.89
CA ILE A 76 -11.14 3.42 8.05
C ILE A 76 -11.89 2.52 7.06
N PRO A 77 -11.61 2.59 5.74
CA PRO A 77 -12.23 1.70 4.76
C PRO A 77 -11.96 0.22 5.07
N GLU A 78 -13.00 -0.61 5.04
CA GLU A 78 -12.87 -2.07 5.29
C GLU A 78 -11.87 -2.74 4.34
N VAL A 79 -11.85 -2.31 3.07
CA VAL A 79 -10.87 -2.76 2.07
C VAL A 79 -9.43 -2.52 2.53
N LEU A 80 -9.15 -1.42 3.24
CA LEU A 80 -7.81 -1.14 3.77
C LEU A 80 -7.49 -2.08 4.93
N ILE A 81 -8.45 -2.33 5.82
CA ILE A 81 -8.27 -3.23 6.98
C ILE A 81 -7.91 -4.63 6.50
N ASN A 82 -8.68 -5.17 5.55
CA ASN A 82 -8.46 -6.50 4.98
C ASN A 82 -7.10 -6.57 4.27
N LEU A 83 -6.79 -5.55 3.47
CA LEU A 83 -5.51 -5.46 2.79
C LEU A 83 -4.33 -5.42 3.77
N CYS A 84 -4.38 -4.59 4.83
CA CYS A 84 -3.33 -4.56 5.84
C CYS A 84 -3.15 -5.89 6.57
N SER A 85 -4.23 -6.64 6.81
CA SER A 85 -4.15 -7.99 7.37
C SER A 85 -3.47 -8.98 6.42
N GLU A 86 -3.75 -8.89 5.13
CA GLU A 86 -3.13 -9.74 4.10
C GLU A 86 -1.65 -9.44 3.91
N LEU A 87 -1.26 -8.18 4.11
CA LEU A 87 0.12 -7.70 4.05
C LEU A 87 0.92 -7.98 5.34
N ASN A 88 0.33 -8.58 6.37
CA ASN A 88 1.13 -9.07 7.50
C ASN A 88 2.12 -10.14 7.01
N GLY A 89 3.35 -10.04 7.52
CA GLY A 89 4.47 -10.88 7.08
C GLY A 89 5.20 -10.38 5.83
N LEU A 90 4.88 -9.18 5.32
CA LEU A 90 5.74 -8.51 4.34
C LEU A 90 7.15 -8.32 4.89
N THR A 91 8.16 -8.53 4.07
CA THR A 91 9.49 -8.01 4.38
C THR A 91 9.50 -6.48 4.23
N VAL A 92 10.53 -5.83 4.79
CA VAL A 92 10.70 -4.39 4.59
C VAL A 92 10.90 -4.05 3.11
N ASP A 93 11.64 -4.88 2.38
CA ASP A 93 11.90 -4.67 0.95
C ASP A 93 10.63 -4.81 0.11
N ASP A 94 9.74 -5.76 0.44
CA ASP A 94 8.43 -5.85 -0.20
C ASP A 94 7.59 -4.59 0.06
N ALA A 95 7.60 -4.08 1.29
CA ALA A 95 6.86 -2.88 1.66
C ALA A 95 7.39 -1.62 0.95
N GLU A 96 8.71 -1.47 0.84
CA GLU A 96 9.35 -0.38 0.08
C GLU A 96 9.00 -0.47 -1.42
N THR A 97 8.95 -1.68 -1.95
CA THR A 97 8.53 -1.93 -3.33
C THR A 97 7.08 -1.50 -3.58
N ILE A 98 6.16 -1.87 -2.70
CA ILE A 98 4.75 -1.45 -2.79
C ILE A 98 4.62 0.07 -2.64
N LEU A 99 5.43 0.70 -1.78
CA LEU A 99 5.45 2.16 -1.60
C LEU A 99 5.82 2.90 -2.88
N GLU A 100 6.80 2.40 -3.64
CA GLU A 100 7.19 2.99 -4.93
C GLU A 100 6.08 2.83 -5.98
N ALA A 101 5.47 1.65 -6.06
CA ALA A 101 4.32 1.42 -6.92
C ALA A 101 3.16 2.37 -6.59
N LEU A 102 2.81 2.51 -5.30
CA LEU A 102 1.79 3.46 -4.84
C LEU A 102 2.16 4.91 -5.16
N GLN A 103 3.42 5.30 -4.95
CA GLN A 103 3.92 6.64 -5.26
C GLN A 103 3.77 6.96 -6.75
N TYR A 104 4.07 5.99 -7.62
CA TYR A 104 3.89 6.10 -9.05
C TYR A 104 2.40 6.26 -9.40
N GLN A 105 1.54 5.37 -8.89
CA GLN A 105 0.11 5.37 -9.19
C GLN A 105 -0.59 6.67 -8.76
N LEU A 106 -0.19 7.21 -7.60
CA LEU A 106 -0.73 8.47 -7.07
C LEU A 106 -0.33 9.70 -7.90
N ARG A 107 0.84 9.69 -8.55
CA ARG A 107 1.35 10.83 -9.34
C ARG A 107 0.96 10.76 -10.81
N TRP A 108 1.07 9.58 -11.41
CA TRP A 108 1.00 9.40 -12.87
C TRP A 108 0.01 8.32 -13.31
N GLY A 109 -0.46 7.47 -12.40
CA GLY A 109 -1.30 6.32 -12.73
C GLY A 109 -2.80 6.51 -12.53
N ASN A 110 -3.49 5.38 -12.33
CA ASN A 110 -4.95 5.28 -12.33
C ASN A 110 -5.65 6.08 -11.22
N ALA A 111 -4.95 6.38 -10.13
CA ALA A 111 -5.50 7.17 -9.02
C ALA A 111 -5.76 8.63 -9.40
N ARG A 112 -5.14 9.12 -10.49
CA ARG A 112 -5.43 10.44 -11.07
C ARG A 112 -6.65 10.43 -11.99
N LEU A 113 -6.94 9.29 -12.62
CA LEU A 113 -7.97 9.15 -13.64
C LEU A 113 -9.38 8.97 -13.06
N LEU A 114 -9.49 8.39 -11.86
CA LEU A 114 -10.78 8.19 -11.17
C LEU A 114 -11.36 9.47 -10.53
N THR A 115 -10.82 10.65 -10.84
CA THR A 115 -11.37 11.94 -10.38
C THR A 115 -12.48 12.50 -11.29
N ILE A 116 -13.05 11.68 -12.18
CA ILE A 116 -14.11 12.10 -13.11
C ILE A 116 -15.35 11.20 -12.96
N GLN A 117 -16.24 11.55 -12.03
CA GLN A 117 -17.64 11.98 -12.26
C GLN A 117 -18.37 12.11 -10.92
#